data_AF-A0A7L2VTV6-F1
#
_entry.id   AF-A0A7L2VTV6-F1
#
_cell.length_a   1.000
_cell.length_b   1.000
_cell.length_c   1.000
_cell.angle_alpha   90.00
_cell.angle_beta   90.00
_cell.angle_gamma   90.00
#
_symmetry.space_group_name_H-M   'P 1'
#
loop_
_entity.id
_entity.type
_entity.pdbx_description
1 polymer ?
#
loop_
_entity_poly.entity_id
_entity_poly.type
_entity_poly.pdbx_seq_one_letter_code
_entity_poly.pdbx_strand_id
1 'polypeptide(L)'
;SGVLSYLKETFTHTPSYDMSPAMLNVLVKMMLAQAQECVFEQIGLPGIRNEFFTLVKMTQEVAKVGEVYMLVNTAMNQEPVKENIPYSWSKLAQIKSDHYKALAHYFIATILCDHECKNHKFSTYHINIFIYHINKNNKHVSRQPTVSNSFSGKAHLRKAIVYHEEALRVCGLCKKLRNIDVLQKVLTAAHKRSLLKYAQQETEDDFLSLIQVPDIISKTEHKIEMIAPQFSKVKVKDFFHRLGPLTVFSAKQRWTAPRTIRIHHEAGELGFSLKGGSPVQIYCLDPVCSAASMGLKESDYIVSVGGVDCKWLGVNEVLEKFKSMGEQPLEIEVISCQDTAASMHSKSATYSVGMQKTYSLICLAMEEDKIDQTKKAPLKLPFLSWGTKNRQKAASTLCLPSAVAGSSQTKKKLSPFTLLNSESSLY
;
A
#
# COMPACT_ATOMS: atom_id res chain seq x y z
N SER A 1 4.64 0.85 -1.00
CA SER A 1 3.61 1.76 -1.55
C SER A 1 2.46 1.00 -2.21
N GLY A 2 2.69 0.12 -3.19
CA GLY A 2 1.59 -0.52 -3.94
C GLY A 2 0.65 -1.41 -3.12
N VAL A 3 1.15 -2.14 -2.11
CA VAL A 3 0.28 -2.87 -1.14
C VAL A 3 -0.67 -1.91 -0.40
N LEU A 4 -0.16 -0.76 0.05
CA LEU A 4 -0.97 0.24 0.75
C LEU A 4 -2.01 0.89 -0.18
N SER A 5 -1.68 1.11 -1.46
CA SER A 5 -2.65 1.58 -2.45
C SER A 5 -3.73 0.52 -2.70
N TYR A 6 -3.34 -0.75 -2.82
CA TYR A 6 -4.29 -1.85 -2.98
C TYR A 6 -5.24 -1.96 -1.79
N LEU A 7 -4.73 -1.84 -0.55
CA LEU A 7 -5.56 -1.80 0.65
C LEU A 7 -6.55 -0.64 0.61
N LYS A 8 -6.08 0.57 0.25
CA LYS A 8 -6.91 1.78 0.12
C LYS A 8 -8.05 1.60 -0.89
N GLU A 9 -7.81 0.87 -1.98
CA GLU A 9 -8.77 0.68 -3.08
C GLU A 9 -9.73 -0.49 -2.83
N THR A 10 -9.31 -1.50 -2.06
CA THR A 10 -10.06 -2.77 -1.91
C THR A 10 -10.85 -2.84 -0.60
N PHE A 11 -10.39 -2.17 0.47
CA PHE A 11 -11.08 -2.22 1.76
C PHE A 11 -12.16 -1.15 1.86
N THR A 12 -13.42 -1.57 1.70
CA THR A 12 -14.60 -0.69 1.82
C THR A 12 -14.95 -0.36 3.27
N HIS A 13 -14.66 -1.26 4.20
CA HIS A 13 -14.84 -1.03 5.64
C HIS A 13 -13.48 -0.88 6.31
N THR A 14 -13.24 0.31 6.86
CA THR A 14 -11.99 0.62 7.56
C THR A 14 -12.14 0.19 9.02
N PRO A 15 -11.35 -0.80 9.49
CA PRO A 15 -11.46 -1.30 10.86
C PRO A 15 -11.01 -0.27 11.89
N SER A 16 -10.11 0.63 11.49
CA SER A 16 -9.42 1.59 12.33
C SER A 16 -8.88 2.75 11.49
N TYR A 17 -8.56 3.86 12.15
CA TYR A 17 -8.18 5.10 11.47
C TYR A 17 -6.86 5.00 10.70
N ASP A 18 -5.91 4.20 11.20
CA ASP A 18 -4.63 3.91 10.54
C ASP A 18 -4.79 3.26 9.15
N MET A 19 -5.90 2.53 8.96
CA MET A 19 -6.30 1.93 7.68
C MET A 19 -7.25 2.81 6.87
N SER A 20 -7.54 4.04 7.33
CA SER A 20 -8.39 4.97 6.58
C SER A 20 -7.73 5.40 5.26
N PRO A 21 -8.52 5.74 4.21
CA PRO A 21 -7.96 6.19 2.94
C PRO A 21 -7.03 7.41 3.08
N ALA A 22 -7.33 8.31 4.03
CA ALA A 22 -6.51 9.48 4.32
C ALA A 22 -5.13 9.09 4.87
N MET A 23 -5.08 8.20 5.88
CA MET A 23 -3.81 7.72 6.44
C MET A 23 -3.03 6.88 5.42
N LEU A 24 -3.69 5.95 4.72
CA LEU A 24 -3.05 5.13 3.69
C LEU A 24 -2.45 6.00 2.57
N ASN A 25 -3.10 7.08 2.17
CA ASN A 25 -2.56 8.03 1.19
C ASN A 25 -1.26 8.70 1.68
N VAL A 26 -1.18 9.06 2.96
CA VAL A 26 0.02 9.64 3.58
C VAL A 26 1.14 8.61 3.63
N LEU A 27 0.84 7.37 4.03
CA LEU A 27 1.82 6.28 4.05
C LEU A 27 2.32 5.93 2.64
N VAL A 28 1.44 5.95 1.63
CA VAL A 28 1.82 5.78 0.22
C VAL A 28 2.80 6.87 -0.21
N LYS A 29 2.47 8.15 0.05
CA LYS A 29 3.36 9.28 -0.27
C LYS A 29 4.71 9.16 0.45
N MET A 30 4.71 8.74 1.72
CA MET A 30 5.93 8.54 2.50
C MET A 30 6.83 7.46 1.90
N MET A 31 6.26 6.31 1.53
CA MET A 31 7.00 5.23 0.88
C MET A 31 7.57 5.65 -0.48
N LEU A 32 6.82 6.44 -1.26
CA LEU A 32 7.29 6.96 -2.55
C LEU A 32 8.41 8.00 -2.37
N ALA A 33 8.31 8.86 -1.36
CA ALA A 33 9.37 9.82 -1.04
C ALA A 33 10.68 9.13 -0.61
N GLN A 34 10.58 8.09 0.22
CA GLN A 34 11.75 7.28 0.60
C GLN A 34 12.36 6.52 -0.58
N ALA A 35 11.54 6.03 -1.51
CA ALA A 35 12.06 5.42 -2.73
C ALA A 35 12.78 6.43 -3.64
N GLN A 36 12.25 7.66 -3.76
CA GLN A 36 12.92 8.75 -4.49
C GLN A 36 14.24 9.16 -3.81
N GLU A 37 14.29 9.19 -2.49
CA GLU A 37 15.52 9.39 -1.72
C GLU A 37 16.55 8.31 -2.03
N CYS A 38 16.16 7.03 -2.02
CA CYS A 38 17.07 5.92 -2.36
C CYS A 38 17.62 6.05 -3.79
N VAL A 39 16.79 6.49 -4.75
CA VAL A 39 17.23 6.74 -6.13
C VAL A 39 18.26 7.86 -6.18
N PHE A 40 18.04 8.96 -5.47
CA PHE A 40 19.00 10.05 -5.39
C PHE A 40 20.34 9.58 -4.79
N GLU A 41 20.29 8.83 -3.67
CA GLU A 41 21.49 8.25 -3.06
C GLU A 41 22.20 7.31 -4.03
N GLN A 42 21.47 6.47 -4.76
CA GLN A 42 22.01 5.58 -5.77
C GLN A 42 22.75 6.32 -6.90
N ILE A 43 22.19 7.44 -7.39
CA ILE A 43 22.84 8.30 -8.38
C ILE A 43 24.15 8.88 -7.80
N GLY A 44 24.14 9.21 -6.51
CA GLY A 44 25.31 9.68 -5.80
C GLY A 44 26.36 8.60 -5.57
N LEU A 45 26.03 7.31 -5.42
CA LEU A 45 26.92 6.24 -4.90
C LEU A 45 28.36 6.26 -5.45
N PRO A 46 28.61 6.46 -6.76
CA PRO A 46 29.96 6.51 -7.32
C PRO A 46 30.82 7.71 -6.88
N GLY A 47 30.25 8.66 -6.13
CA GLY A 47 30.86 9.94 -5.78
C GLY A 47 30.35 11.08 -6.66
N ILE A 48 30.07 12.24 -6.04
CA ILE A 48 29.59 13.43 -6.76
C ILE A 48 30.81 14.22 -7.23
N ARG A 49 31.13 14.11 -8.51
CA ARG A 49 32.22 14.88 -9.14
C ARG A 49 31.81 16.33 -9.35
N ASN A 50 32.76 17.25 -9.16
CA ASN A 50 32.59 18.68 -9.44
C ASN A 50 32.63 18.93 -10.96
N GLU A 51 31.67 18.40 -11.69
CA GLU A 51 31.50 18.52 -13.13
C GLU A 51 30.13 19.14 -13.42
N PHE A 52 30.06 20.08 -14.37
CA PHE A 52 28.86 20.88 -14.63
C PHE A 52 27.59 20.02 -14.78
N PHE A 53 27.57 19.05 -15.70
CA PHE A 53 26.39 18.22 -15.96
C PHE A 53 26.04 17.29 -14.79
N THR A 54 27.06 16.78 -14.08
CA THR A 54 26.87 15.97 -12.86
C THR A 54 26.15 16.81 -11.80
N LEU A 55 26.61 18.04 -11.55
CA LEU A 55 25.98 18.92 -10.57
C LEU A 55 24.57 19.40 -10.99
N VAL A 56 24.33 19.64 -12.28
CA VAL A 56 22.99 19.95 -12.81
C VAL A 56 22.03 18.80 -12.51
N LYS A 57 22.44 17.56 -12.80
CA LYS A 57 21.65 16.36 -12.50
C LYS A 57 21.40 16.22 -10.99
N MET A 58 22.44 16.36 -10.16
CA MET A 58 22.29 16.28 -8.70
C MET A 58 21.36 17.37 -8.16
N THR A 59 21.43 18.59 -8.69
CA THR A 59 20.54 19.71 -8.31
C THR A 59 19.08 19.36 -8.56
N GLN A 60 18.76 18.82 -9.75
CA GLN A 60 17.40 18.45 -10.13
C GLN A 60 16.86 17.27 -9.30
N GLU A 61 17.65 16.22 -9.16
CA GLU A 61 17.27 15.00 -8.43
C GLU A 61 17.03 15.30 -6.95
N VAL A 62 17.93 16.07 -6.32
CA VAL A 62 17.80 16.41 -4.90
C VAL A 62 16.66 17.41 -4.65
N ALA A 63 16.41 18.34 -5.59
CA ALA A 63 15.23 19.19 -5.54
C ALA A 63 13.94 18.36 -5.62
N LYS A 64 13.93 17.26 -6.41
CA LYS A 64 12.80 16.34 -6.45
C LYS A 64 12.59 15.63 -5.12
N VAL A 65 13.65 15.18 -4.45
CA VAL A 65 13.54 14.57 -3.10
C VAL A 65 12.96 15.59 -2.10
N GLY A 66 13.44 16.83 -2.11
CA GLY A 66 12.91 17.90 -1.26
C GLY A 66 11.42 18.20 -1.50
N GLU A 67 10.99 18.23 -2.76
CA GLU A 67 9.59 18.42 -3.15
C GLU A 67 8.70 17.28 -2.62
N VAL A 68 9.07 16.01 -2.84
CA VAL A 68 8.23 14.89 -2.42
C VAL A 68 8.12 14.81 -0.89
N TYR A 69 9.18 15.14 -0.15
CA TYR A 69 9.10 15.24 1.32
C TYR A 69 8.27 16.42 1.81
N MET A 70 8.32 17.56 1.11
CA MET A 70 7.43 18.68 1.39
C MET A 70 5.96 18.25 1.22
N LEU A 71 5.62 17.53 0.15
CA LEU A 71 4.27 17.01 -0.07
C LEU A 71 3.85 16.00 0.99
N VAL A 72 4.77 15.16 1.47
CA VAL A 72 4.53 14.25 2.61
C VAL A 72 4.24 15.06 3.87
N ASN A 73 5.08 16.03 4.22
CA ASN A 73 4.89 16.88 5.40
C ASN A 73 3.56 17.63 5.33
N THR A 74 3.20 18.20 4.17
CA THR A 74 1.89 18.84 3.98
C THR A 74 0.76 17.86 4.23
N ALA A 75 0.80 16.66 3.65
CA ALA A 75 -0.24 15.65 3.84
C ALA A 75 -0.36 15.18 5.30
N MET A 76 0.76 15.08 6.02
CA MET A 76 0.79 14.72 7.45
C MET A 76 0.20 15.79 8.36
N ASN A 77 0.21 17.07 7.95
CA ASN A 77 -0.31 18.19 8.74
C ASN A 77 -1.75 18.59 8.39
N GLN A 78 -2.42 17.85 7.51
CA GLN A 78 -3.84 18.05 7.20
C GLN A 78 -4.73 17.35 8.23
N GLU A 79 -5.86 17.95 8.58
CA GLU A 79 -6.89 17.28 9.39
C GLU A 79 -7.63 16.21 8.55
N PRO A 80 -8.00 15.04 9.10
CA PRO A 80 -7.77 14.58 10.48
C PRO A 80 -6.45 13.82 10.69
N VAL A 81 -5.55 13.77 9.69
CA VAL A 81 -4.32 12.95 9.75
C VAL A 81 -3.37 13.44 10.83
N LYS A 82 -3.27 14.77 10.98
CA LYS A 82 -2.35 15.43 11.90
C LYS A 82 -2.46 14.95 13.34
N GLU A 83 -3.69 14.72 13.82
CA GLU A 83 -3.94 14.25 15.19
C GLU A 83 -3.56 12.78 15.40
N ASN A 84 -3.51 12.01 14.33
CA ASN A 84 -3.37 10.55 14.37
C ASN A 84 -1.98 10.06 13.95
N ILE A 85 -1.12 10.93 13.41
CA ILE A 85 0.23 10.57 13.00
C ILE A 85 1.26 10.92 14.09
N PRO A 86 2.29 10.09 14.33
CA PRO A 86 3.34 10.45 15.26
C PRO A 86 4.00 11.78 14.91
N TYR A 87 4.03 12.71 15.87
CA TYR A 87 4.65 14.04 15.71
C TYR A 87 6.10 13.97 15.17
N SER A 88 6.87 12.96 15.59
CA SER A 88 8.23 12.76 15.10
C SER A 88 8.31 12.46 13.61
N TRP A 89 7.29 11.87 12.99
CA TRP A 89 7.27 11.58 11.56
C TRP A 89 7.06 12.84 10.73
N SER A 90 6.11 13.69 11.12
CA SER A 90 5.90 14.98 10.44
C SER A 90 7.13 15.87 10.56
N LYS A 91 7.76 15.92 11.74
CA LYS A 91 9.02 16.66 11.93
C LYS A 91 10.17 16.08 11.12
N LEU A 92 10.30 14.76 11.00
CA LEU A 92 11.33 14.15 10.15
C LEU A 92 11.10 14.46 8.68
N ALA A 93 9.84 14.42 8.20
CA ALA A 93 9.51 14.80 6.82
C ALA A 93 9.84 16.28 6.54
N GLN A 94 9.57 17.17 7.49
CA GLN A 94 9.97 18.59 7.42
C GLN A 94 11.50 18.72 7.33
N ILE A 95 12.24 18.09 8.24
CA ILE A 95 13.72 18.11 8.27
C ILE A 95 14.31 17.61 6.94
N LYS A 96 13.79 16.49 6.40
CA LYS A 96 14.24 15.96 5.11
C LYS A 96 13.93 16.93 3.96
N SER A 97 12.73 17.51 3.92
CA SER A 97 12.39 18.55 2.93
C SER A 97 13.41 19.69 2.94
N ASP A 98 13.71 20.22 4.13
CA ASP A 98 14.59 21.38 4.27
C ASP A 98 16.06 21.01 3.96
N HIS A 99 16.52 19.84 4.42
CA HIS A 99 17.85 19.32 4.07
C HIS A 99 18.05 19.15 2.57
N TYR A 100 17.11 18.51 1.86
CA TYR A 100 17.24 18.27 0.43
C TYR A 100 17.08 19.57 -0.39
N LYS A 101 16.26 20.52 0.05
CA LYS A 101 16.23 21.88 -0.51
C LYS A 101 17.57 22.61 -0.31
N ALA A 102 18.18 22.48 0.87
CA ALA A 102 19.49 23.06 1.14
C ALA A 102 20.57 22.47 0.22
N LEU A 103 20.56 21.15 0.00
CA LEU A 103 21.48 20.50 -0.93
C LEU A 103 21.26 20.96 -2.38
N ALA A 104 20.02 21.16 -2.81
CA ALA A 104 19.73 21.71 -4.14
C ALA A 104 20.38 23.09 -4.31
N HIS A 105 20.21 23.97 -3.32
CA HIS A 105 20.84 25.28 -3.29
C HIS A 105 22.37 25.21 -3.22
N TYR A 106 22.93 24.23 -2.51
CA TYR A 106 24.38 24.02 -2.45
C TYR A 106 24.97 23.59 -3.80
N PHE A 107 24.33 22.64 -4.51
CA PHE A 107 24.84 22.18 -5.80
C PHE A 107 24.78 23.29 -6.86
N ILE A 108 23.66 24.02 -6.95
CA ILE A 108 23.58 25.14 -7.89
C ILE A 108 24.56 26.26 -7.55
N ALA A 109 24.78 26.54 -6.26
CA ALA A 109 25.83 27.48 -5.86
C ALA A 109 27.21 27.00 -6.30
N THR A 110 27.51 25.71 -6.15
CA THR A 110 28.78 25.13 -6.60
C THR A 110 28.95 25.29 -8.11
N ILE A 111 27.89 25.11 -8.90
CA ILE A 111 27.91 25.37 -10.36
C ILE A 111 28.25 26.84 -10.64
N LEU A 112 27.52 27.77 -10.02
CA LEU A 112 27.65 29.21 -10.23
C LEU A 112 29.05 29.72 -9.80
N CYS A 113 29.61 29.16 -8.73
CA CYS A 113 30.92 29.54 -8.22
C CYS A 113 32.08 28.92 -9.02
N ASP A 114 32.01 27.64 -9.38
CA ASP A 114 33.18 26.89 -9.88
C ASP A 114 33.23 26.74 -11.42
N HIS A 115 32.09 26.76 -12.11
CA HIS A 115 32.00 26.38 -13.54
C HIS A 115 31.77 27.55 -14.50
N GLU A 116 31.45 28.74 -14.00
CA GLU A 116 31.14 29.89 -14.86
C GLU A 116 32.35 30.77 -15.18
N CYS A 117 33.47 30.62 -14.46
CA CYS A 117 34.73 31.31 -14.77
C CYS A 117 35.40 30.85 -16.07
N LYS A 118 35.06 29.67 -16.62
CA LYS A 118 35.74 29.10 -17.80
C LYS A 118 35.00 29.31 -19.12
N ASN A 119 33.66 29.41 -19.11
CA ASN A 119 32.86 29.63 -20.34
C ASN A 119 31.45 30.21 -20.04
N HIS A 120 31.42 31.41 -19.45
CA HIS A 120 30.25 32.08 -18.84
C HIS A 120 28.94 32.04 -19.67
N LYS A 121 28.99 32.21 -21.00
CA LYS A 121 27.76 32.27 -21.81
C LYS A 121 27.05 30.91 -21.92
N PHE A 122 27.80 29.82 -21.97
CA PHE A 122 27.27 28.46 -22.09
C PHE A 122 26.62 28.02 -20.77
N SER A 123 27.34 28.17 -19.66
CA SER A 123 26.87 27.76 -18.34
C SER A 123 25.60 28.51 -17.92
N THR A 124 25.54 29.83 -18.08
CA THR A 124 24.37 30.64 -17.70
C THR A 124 23.13 30.28 -18.52
N TYR A 125 23.28 29.99 -19.83
CA TYR A 125 22.17 29.53 -20.67
C TYR A 125 21.61 28.19 -20.19
N HIS A 126 22.49 27.22 -19.92
CA HIS A 126 22.09 25.90 -19.46
C HIS A 126 21.46 25.93 -18.06
N ILE A 127 21.97 26.75 -17.14
CA ILE A 127 21.36 26.94 -15.82
C ILE A 127 19.94 27.50 -15.95
N ASN A 128 19.77 28.57 -16.73
CA ASN A 128 18.46 29.20 -16.92
C ASN A 128 17.42 28.25 -17.52
N ILE A 129 17.82 27.36 -18.42
CA ILE A 129 16.91 26.40 -19.06
C ILE A 129 16.69 25.18 -18.17
N PHE A 130 17.75 24.54 -17.69
CA PHE A 130 17.65 23.26 -17.00
C PHE A 130 17.28 23.40 -15.53
N ILE A 131 17.65 24.50 -14.86
CA ILE A 131 17.45 24.68 -13.43
C ILE A 131 16.32 25.67 -13.12
N TYR A 132 16.13 26.73 -13.93
CA TYR A 132 15.13 27.77 -13.68
C TYR A 132 13.98 27.86 -14.70
N HIS A 133 14.04 27.13 -15.82
CA HIS A 133 13.03 27.07 -16.88
C HIS A 133 12.66 28.44 -17.49
N ILE A 134 13.61 29.38 -17.48
CA ILE A 134 13.42 30.72 -18.03
C ILE A 134 13.44 30.62 -19.56
N ASN A 135 12.26 30.45 -20.15
CA ASN A 135 12.09 30.35 -21.60
C ASN A 135 12.10 31.75 -22.24
N LYS A 136 12.94 31.93 -23.27
CA LYS A 136 13.13 33.19 -24.01
C LYS A 136 11.87 33.69 -24.76
N ASN A 137 10.81 32.87 -24.84
CA ASN A 137 9.56 33.21 -25.50
C ASN A 137 8.62 34.10 -24.67
N ASN A 138 8.87 34.27 -23.37
CA ASN A 138 8.17 35.29 -22.59
C ASN A 138 8.84 36.66 -22.79
N LYS A 139 8.32 37.44 -23.75
CA LYS A 139 8.71 38.84 -24.03
C LYS A 139 8.54 39.80 -22.83
N HIS A 140 8.01 39.31 -21.70
CA HIS A 140 7.82 40.06 -20.45
C HIS A 140 8.80 39.69 -19.32
N VAL A 141 9.77 38.79 -19.53
CA VAL A 141 10.84 38.62 -18.54
C VAL A 141 11.77 39.82 -18.66
N SER A 142 11.47 40.81 -17.82
CA SER A 142 12.32 41.95 -17.50
C SER A 142 13.79 41.56 -17.59
N ARG A 143 14.60 42.43 -18.21
CA ARG A 143 16.06 42.45 -18.06
C ARG A 143 16.37 42.28 -16.58
N GLN A 144 16.62 41.05 -16.13
CA GLN A 144 17.22 40.87 -14.81
C GLN A 144 18.54 41.64 -14.88
N PRO A 145 18.81 42.51 -13.90
CA PRO A 145 20.10 43.15 -13.83
C PRO A 145 21.14 42.04 -13.91
N THR A 146 22.21 42.29 -14.66
CA THR A 146 23.36 41.38 -14.79
C THR A 146 24.05 41.28 -13.42
N VAL A 147 23.39 40.65 -12.46
CA VAL A 147 23.94 40.30 -11.17
C VAL A 147 25.02 39.28 -11.50
N SER A 148 26.26 39.61 -11.18
CA SER A 148 27.38 38.68 -11.41
C SER A 148 27.05 37.35 -10.77
N ASN A 149 27.31 36.27 -11.49
CA ASN A 149 26.92 34.93 -11.06
C ASN A 149 27.60 34.52 -9.73
N SER A 150 28.70 35.16 -9.36
CA SER A 150 29.31 35.06 -8.03
C SER A 150 28.35 35.52 -6.91
N PHE A 151 27.63 36.63 -7.10
CA PHE A 151 26.61 37.09 -6.15
C PHE A 151 25.41 36.14 -6.10
N SER A 152 25.00 35.59 -7.24
CA SER A 152 23.95 34.57 -7.29
C SER A 152 24.36 33.31 -6.53
N GLY A 153 25.57 32.79 -6.75
CA GLY A 153 26.13 31.65 -6.02
C GLY A 153 26.17 31.89 -4.51
N LYS A 154 26.63 33.08 -4.06
CA LYS A 154 26.62 33.50 -2.65
C LYS A 154 25.21 33.55 -2.06
N ALA A 155 24.22 34.02 -2.81
CA ALA A 155 22.82 34.05 -2.37
C ALA A 155 22.22 32.63 -2.26
N HIS A 156 22.54 31.72 -3.18
CA HIS A 156 22.15 30.31 -3.07
C HIS A 156 22.80 29.63 -1.85
N LEU A 157 24.08 29.91 -1.54
CA LEU A 157 24.73 29.40 -0.33
C LEU A 157 24.07 29.91 0.95
N ARG A 158 23.67 31.19 1.01
CA ARG A 158 22.89 31.73 2.15
C ARG A 158 21.58 30.95 2.33
N LYS A 159 20.84 30.71 1.25
CA LYS A 159 19.58 29.94 1.31
C LYS A 159 19.82 28.49 1.75
N ALA A 160 20.92 27.87 1.30
CA ALA A 160 21.32 26.53 1.75
C ALA A 160 21.65 26.49 3.26
N ILE A 161 22.35 27.51 3.77
CA ILE A 161 22.67 27.63 5.20
C ILE A 161 21.39 27.76 6.02
N VAL A 162 20.50 28.69 5.65
CA VAL A 162 19.23 28.93 6.37
C VAL A 162 18.37 27.66 6.43
N TYR A 163 18.24 26.91 5.33
CA TYR A 163 17.48 25.65 5.34
C TYR A 163 18.11 24.59 6.26
N HIS A 164 19.45 24.47 6.27
CA HIS A 164 20.13 23.54 7.18
C HIS A 164 20.05 23.97 8.65
N GLU A 165 20.12 25.26 8.94
CA GLU A 165 19.90 25.80 10.30
C GLU A 165 18.48 25.49 10.78
N GLU A 166 17.48 25.68 9.93
CA GLU A 166 16.09 25.33 10.24
C GLU A 166 15.92 23.82 10.47
N ALA A 167 16.53 22.98 9.62
CA ALA A 167 16.52 21.54 9.80
C ALA A 167 17.17 21.11 11.13
N LEU A 168 18.31 21.71 11.50
CA LEU A 168 18.98 21.49 12.79
C LEU A 168 18.12 21.96 13.96
N ARG A 169 17.48 23.13 13.85
CA ARG A 169 16.58 23.69 14.88
C ARG A 169 15.39 22.76 15.12
N VAL A 170 14.70 22.32 14.06
CA VAL A 170 13.56 21.40 14.15
C VAL A 170 13.99 20.05 14.72
N CYS A 171 15.16 19.54 14.32
CA CYS A 171 15.75 18.33 14.89
C CYS A 171 15.98 18.48 16.40
N GLY A 172 16.58 19.58 16.84
CA GLY A 172 16.88 19.87 18.25
C GLY A 172 15.66 20.07 19.14
N LEU A 173 14.55 20.56 18.58
CA LEU A 173 13.28 20.74 19.30
C LEU A 173 12.48 19.44 19.45
N CYS A 174 12.64 18.47 18.54
CA CYS A 174 11.93 17.20 18.62
C CYS A 174 12.68 16.21 19.52
N LYS A 175 12.13 15.91 20.71
CA LYS A 175 12.75 15.02 21.72
C LYS A 175 13.22 13.67 21.14
N LYS A 176 12.45 13.06 20.24
CA LYS A 176 12.81 11.78 19.61
C LYS A 176 13.94 11.94 18.58
N LEU A 177 13.91 12.99 17.78
CA LEU A 177 14.84 13.16 16.66
C LEU A 177 16.19 13.71 17.11
N ARG A 178 16.22 14.57 18.15
CA ARG A 178 17.48 15.06 18.71
C ARG A 178 18.37 13.92 19.21
N ASN A 179 17.83 12.79 19.64
CA ASN A 179 18.64 11.68 20.13
C ASN A 179 19.10 10.71 19.01
N ILE A 180 18.90 11.07 17.73
CA ILE A 180 19.35 10.27 16.59
C ILE A 180 20.69 10.82 16.09
N ASP A 181 21.78 10.21 16.55
CA ASP A 181 23.15 10.67 16.28
C ASP A 181 23.47 10.79 14.79
N VAL A 182 23.04 9.82 13.98
CA VAL A 182 23.30 9.83 12.54
C VAL A 182 22.61 11.01 11.85
N LEU A 183 21.39 11.38 12.28
CA LEU A 183 20.65 12.51 11.73
C LEU A 183 21.36 13.82 12.05
N GLN A 184 21.83 14.00 13.29
CA GLN A 184 22.61 15.17 13.66
C GLN A 184 23.90 15.26 12.85
N LYS A 185 24.66 14.16 12.75
CA LYS A 185 25.93 14.12 12.01
C LYS A 185 25.75 14.53 10.55
N VAL A 186 24.73 13.99 9.88
CA VAL A 186 24.43 14.32 8.46
C VAL A 186 24.08 15.80 8.31
N LEU A 187 23.15 16.32 9.13
CA LEU A 187 22.74 17.72 9.06
C LEU A 187 23.89 18.68 9.37
N THR A 188 24.69 18.41 10.40
CA THR A 188 25.84 19.23 10.77
C THR A 188 26.94 19.20 9.71
N ALA A 189 27.23 18.03 9.12
CA ALA A 189 28.20 17.91 8.04
C ALA A 189 27.79 18.71 6.80
N ALA A 190 26.51 18.60 6.40
CA ALA A 190 25.97 19.34 5.26
C ALA A 190 25.92 20.86 5.53
N HIS A 191 25.54 21.27 6.74
CA HIS A 191 25.58 22.67 7.16
C HIS A 191 27.01 23.24 7.11
N LYS A 192 27.98 22.54 7.72
CA LYS A 192 29.39 22.94 7.74
C LYS A 192 29.95 23.07 6.33
N ARG A 193 29.57 22.18 5.41
CA ARG A 193 29.97 22.26 4.00
C ARG A 193 29.48 23.54 3.33
N SER A 194 28.21 23.89 3.51
CA SER A 194 27.67 25.15 2.97
C SER A 194 28.38 26.38 3.55
N LEU A 195 28.67 26.38 4.86
CA LEU A 195 29.44 27.45 5.52
C LEU A 195 30.86 27.59 4.96
N LEU A 196 31.58 26.48 4.82
CA LEU A 196 32.95 26.49 4.27
C LEU A 196 32.97 27.00 2.83
N LYS A 197 32.02 26.56 1.99
CA LYS A 197 31.91 27.04 0.60
C LYS A 197 31.53 28.52 0.55
N TYR A 198 30.67 28.98 1.46
CA TYR A 198 30.31 30.39 1.59
C TYR A 198 31.50 31.26 1.99
N ALA A 199 32.31 30.82 2.94
CA ALA A 199 33.51 31.53 3.39
C ALA A 199 34.59 31.67 2.30
N GLN A 200 34.61 30.76 1.31
CA GLN A 200 35.50 30.84 0.16
C GLN A 200 35.10 31.92 -0.87
N GLN A 201 33.90 32.49 -0.76
CA GLN A 201 33.42 33.54 -1.66
C GLN A 201 33.82 34.93 -1.11
N GLU A 202 35.02 35.40 -1.45
CA GLU A 202 35.47 36.77 -1.15
C GLU A 202 34.66 37.78 -1.98
N THR A 203 33.95 38.70 -1.32
CA THR A 203 33.36 39.90 -1.97
C THR A 203 33.10 40.98 -0.92
N GLU A 204 33.59 42.20 -1.18
CA GLU A 204 33.53 43.38 -0.29
C GLU A 204 32.14 44.05 -0.20
N ASP A 205 31.11 43.55 -0.91
CA ASP A 205 29.80 44.21 -0.96
C ASP A 205 28.70 43.42 -0.24
N ASP A 206 28.39 43.84 0.99
CA ASP A 206 27.24 43.40 1.79
C ASP A 206 25.89 44.00 1.31
N PHE A 207 25.93 44.97 0.39
CA PHE A 207 24.75 45.68 -0.12
C PHE A 207 23.82 44.83 -0.98
N LEU A 208 24.29 43.68 -1.50
CA LEU A 208 23.49 42.75 -2.32
C LEU A 208 22.92 41.56 -1.52
N SER A 209 22.84 41.68 -0.20
CA SER A 209 22.27 40.66 0.70
C SER A 209 20.77 40.36 0.47
N LEU A 210 20.05 41.24 -0.22
CA LEU A 210 18.62 41.13 -0.48
C LEU A 210 18.25 40.43 -1.81
N ILE A 211 19.23 39.88 -2.54
CA ILE A 211 18.93 39.16 -3.79
C ILE A 211 18.06 37.93 -3.50
N GLN A 212 16.84 37.92 -4.04
CA GLN A 212 16.01 36.73 -4.07
C GLN A 212 16.49 35.80 -5.17
N VAL A 213 16.86 34.58 -4.77
CA VAL A 213 17.26 33.53 -5.72
C VAL A 213 16.03 32.85 -6.33
N PRO A 214 16.05 32.51 -7.63
CA PRO A 214 14.96 31.79 -8.28
C PRO A 214 14.72 30.42 -7.66
N ASP A 215 13.51 29.89 -7.84
CA ASP A 215 13.18 28.54 -7.44
C ASP A 215 13.82 27.50 -8.37
N ILE A 216 14.32 26.43 -7.76
CA ILE A 216 14.98 25.32 -8.46
C ILE A 216 13.91 24.34 -8.92
N ILE A 217 13.91 23.98 -10.21
CA ILE A 217 13.00 22.96 -10.74
C ILE A 217 13.36 21.59 -10.17
N SER A 218 12.36 20.90 -9.66
CA SER A 218 12.44 19.48 -9.36
C SER A 218 12.27 18.63 -10.62
N LYS A 219 13.28 17.83 -10.97
CA LYS A 219 13.21 16.88 -12.08
C LYS A 219 13.93 15.59 -11.69
N THR A 220 13.34 14.45 -12.06
CA THR A 220 13.95 13.12 -11.88
C THR A 220 13.99 12.41 -13.23
N GLU A 221 15.08 11.73 -13.52
CA GLU A 221 15.18 10.81 -14.67
C GLU A 221 14.53 9.46 -14.35
N HIS A 222 14.38 9.12 -13.08
CA HIS A 222 13.82 7.86 -12.61
C HIS A 222 12.45 8.11 -11.98
N LYS A 223 11.40 7.78 -12.73
CA LYS A 223 10.03 7.86 -12.22
C LYS A 223 9.79 6.71 -11.25
N ILE A 224 9.51 7.04 -9.99
CA ILE A 224 9.10 6.04 -9.00
C ILE A 224 7.67 5.60 -9.28
N GLU A 225 7.47 4.29 -9.42
CA GLU A 225 6.16 3.69 -9.68
C GLU A 225 5.74 2.75 -8.54
N MET A 226 4.43 2.63 -8.37
CA MET A 226 3.85 1.70 -7.40
C MET A 226 3.70 0.32 -8.03
N ILE A 227 4.23 -0.71 -7.35
CA ILE A 227 4.10 -2.09 -7.79
C ILE A 227 2.94 -2.75 -7.03
N ALA A 228 1.90 -3.16 -7.74
CA ALA A 228 0.74 -3.84 -7.17
C ALA A 228 1.13 -5.21 -6.55
N PRO A 229 0.45 -5.65 -5.49
CA PRO A 229 0.68 -6.98 -4.93
C PRO A 229 0.39 -8.07 -5.97
N GLN A 230 1.30 -9.05 -6.08
CA GLN A 230 1.18 -10.17 -7.01
C GLN A 230 0.82 -11.44 -6.23
N PHE A 231 -0.48 -11.76 -6.18
CA PHE A 231 -1.00 -12.90 -5.41
C PHE A 231 -0.69 -14.26 -6.04
N SER A 232 -0.38 -14.31 -7.35
CA SER A 232 -0.11 -15.55 -8.08
C SER A 232 1.34 -16.05 -7.98
N LYS A 233 2.25 -15.29 -7.34
CA LYS A 233 3.67 -15.66 -7.23
C LYS A 233 3.91 -16.88 -6.35
N VAL A 234 3.03 -17.12 -5.38
CA VAL A 234 3.11 -18.26 -4.47
C VAL A 234 1.99 -19.22 -4.83
N LYS A 235 2.34 -20.46 -5.19
CA LYS A 235 1.33 -21.51 -5.37
C LYS A 235 0.73 -21.83 -4.00
N VAL A 236 -0.51 -21.41 -3.78
CA VAL A 236 -1.26 -21.71 -2.55
C VAL A 236 -2.21 -22.88 -2.85
N LYS A 237 -2.24 -23.87 -1.96
CA LYS A 237 -3.27 -24.91 -1.99
C LYS A 237 -4.55 -24.34 -1.40
N ASP A 238 -5.62 -24.35 -2.18
CA ASP A 238 -6.94 -23.94 -1.68
C ASP A 238 -7.45 -24.99 -0.67
N PHE A 239 -7.57 -24.58 0.60
CA PHE A 239 -8.09 -25.44 1.67
C PHE A 239 -9.54 -25.87 1.41
N PHE A 240 -10.30 -25.05 0.70
CA PHE A 240 -11.71 -25.29 0.39
C PHE A 240 -11.92 -25.87 -1.01
N HIS A 241 -10.84 -26.30 -1.68
CA HIS A 241 -10.93 -26.93 -3.00
C HIS A 241 -11.94 -28.09 -3.00
N ARG A 242 -12.03 -28.87 -1.91
CA ARG A 242 -13.01 -29.97 -1.81
C ARG A 242 -14.48 -29.55 -1.85
N LEU A 243 -14.81 -28.27 -1.65
CA LEU A 243 -16.18 -27.77 -1.79
C LEU A 243 -16.61 -27.69 -3.25
N GLY A 244 -15.67 -27.57 -4.19
CA GLY A 244 -15.95 -27.37 -5.60
C GLY A 244 -15.88 -25.91 -6.05
N PRO A 245 -16.04 -25.64 -7.35
CA PRO A 245 -16.01 -24.30 -7.93
C PRO A 245 -17.02 -23.33 -7.31
N LEU A 246 -16.55 -22.15 -6.87
CA LEU A 246 -17.39 -21.14 -6.19
C LEU A 246 -18.57 -20.63 -7.05
N THR A 247 -18.47 -20.72 -8.38
CA THR A 247 -19.55 -20.34 -9.30
C THR A 247 -20.80 -21.21 -9.14
N VAL A 248 -20.63 -22.43 -8.62
CA VAL A 248 -21.70 -23.43 -8.43
C VAL A 248 -21.86 -23.72 -6.93
N PHE A 249 -20.77 -24.03 -6.24
CA PHE A 249 -20.80 -24.33 -4.80
C PHE A 249 -20.67 -23.05 -3.97
N SER A 250 -21.73 -22.24 -3.97
CA SER A 250 -21.83 -21.05 -3.12
C SER A 250 -23.13 -21.01 -2.32
N ALA A 251 -23.12 -20.26 -1.22
CA ALA A 251 -24.30 -20.01 -0.39
C ALA A 251 -25.44 -19.27 -1.11
N LYS A 252 -25.20 -18.74 -2.32
CA LYS A 252 -26.23 -18.12 -3.17
C LYS A 252 -27.17 -19.16 -3.79
N GLN A 253 -26.71 -20.41 -3.90
CA GLN A 253 -27.43 -21.50 -4.53
C GLN A 253 -27.84 -22.53 -3.46
N ARG A 254 -29.03 -23.09 -3.61
CA ARG A 254 -29.54 -24.15 -2.73
C ARG A 254 -29.45 -25.46 -3.48
N TRP A 255 -28.81 -26.45 -2.88
CA TRP A 255 -28.55 -27.74 -3.51
C TRP A 255 -29.32 -28.84 -2.81
N THR A 256 -29.76 -29.85 -3.56
CA THR A 256 -30.22 -31.12 -2.96
C THR A 256 -29.06 -31.84 -2.29
N ALA A 257 -29.36 -32.77 -1.38
CA ALA A 257 -28.38 -33.77 -0.98
C ALA A 257 -27.88 -34.54 -2.23
N PRO A 258 -26.61 -34.99 -2.25
CA PRO A 258 -26.10 -35.85 -3.31
C PRO A 258 -26.99 -37.08 -3.49
N ARG A 259 -27.33 -37.37 -4.75
CA ARG A 259 -28.06 -38.58 -5.14
C ARG A 259 -27.13 -39.49 -5.92
N THR A 260 -27.08 -40.76 -5.54
CA THR A 260 -26.31 -41.79 -6.23
C THR A 260 -27.17 -42.45 -7.30
N ILE A 261 -26.72 -42.41 -8.55
CA ILE A 261 -27.35 -43.03 -9.72
C ILE A 261 -26.43 -44.16 -10.19
N ARG A 262 -26.97 -45.38 -10.27
CA ARG A 262 -26.23 -46.55 -10.77
C ARG A 262 -26.77 -46.94 -12.13
N ILE A 263 -25.90 -46.92 -13.13
CA ILE A 263 -26.26 -47.18 -14.53
C ILE A 263 -25.56 -48.46 -14.95
N HIS A 264 -26.30 -49.39 -15.51
CA HIS A 264 -25.73 -50.58 -16.14
C HIS A 264 -25.41 -50.27 -17.61
N HIS A 265 -24.23 -50.67 -18.06
CA HIS A 265 -23.85 -50.58 -19.46
C HIS A 265 -24.70 -51.58 -20.27
N GLU A 266 -25.85 -51.13 -20.76
CA GLU A 266 -26.51 -51.79 -21.89
C GLU A 266 -25.81 -51.34 -23.19
N ALA A 267 -25.80 -52.18 -24.22
CA ALA A 267 -24.92 -52.10 -25.40
C ALA A 267 -25.16 -50.88 -26.34
N GLY A 268 -25.15 -49.65 -25.82
CA GLY A 268 -25.41 -48.39 -26.51
C GLY A 268 -24.93 -47.14 -25.75
N GLU A 269 -25.31 -45.96 -26.26
CA GLU A 269 -25.01 -44.65 -25.67
C GLU A 269 -25.66 -44.50 -24.28
N LEU A 270 -25.06 -43.72 -23.37
CA LEU A 270 -25.53 -43.51 -21.99
C LEU A 270 -26.94 -42.89 -21.88
N GLY A 271 -27.53 -42.44 -22.99
CA GLY A 271 -28.85 -41.82 -23.04
C GLY A 271 -28.88 -40.39 -22.53
N PHE A 272 -27.72 -39.76 -22.30
CA PHE A 272 -27.64 -38.34 -21.95
C PHE A 272 -26.37 -37.67 -22.49
N SER A 273 -26.43 -36.34 -22.61
CA SER A 273 -25.31 -35.50 -23.02
C SER A 273 -24.84 -34.60 -21.88
N LEU A 274 -23.55 -34.26 -21.89
CA LEU A 274 -22.90 -33.41 -20.90
C LEU A 274 -22.63 -32.02 -21.47
N LYS A 275 -22.78 -30.99 -20.64
CA LYS A 275 -22.38 -29.61 -20.98
C LYS A 275 -21.72 -28.91 -19.80
N GLY A 276 -21.14 -27.75 -20.11
CA GLY A 276 -20.56 -26.85 -19.12
C GLY A 276 -19.09 -27.13 -18.83
N GLY A 277 -18.55 -26.36 -17.88
CA GLY A 277 -17.20 -26.55 -17.36
C GLY A 277 -17.22 -27.41 -16.11
N SER A 278 -16.59 -26.91 -15.04
CA SER A 278 -16.57 -27.57 -13.75
C SER A 278 -17.54 -26.91 -12.77
N PRO A 279 -18.39 -27.68 -12.06
CA PRO A 279 -18.73 -29.08 -12.31
C PRO A 279 -19.54 -29.26 -13.61
N VAL A 280 -19.42 -30.45 -14.20
CA VAL A 280 -20.12 -30.83 -15.44
C VAL A 280 -21.61 -31.03 -15.18
N GLN A 281 -22.46 -30.60 -16.12
CA GLN A 281 -23.91 -30.65 -16.02
C GLN A 281 -24.52 -31.61 -17.05
N ILE A 282 -25.61 -32.30 -16.68
CA ILE A 282 -26.47 -33.05 -17.59
C ILE A 282 -27.27 -32.08 -18.45
N TYR A 283 -27.13 -32.14 -19.78
CA TYR A 283 -27.81 -31.24 -20.69
C TYR A 283 -29.10 -31.79 -21.25
N CYS A 284 -29.01 -32.92 -21.96
CA CYS A 284 -30.15 -33.60 -22.54
C CYS A 284 -30.19 -35.00 -21.97
N LEU A 285 -31.37 -35.46 -21.59
CA LEU A 285 -31.59 -36.79 -21.04
C LEU A 285 -32.73 -37.45 -21.81
N ASP A 286 -32.47 -38.61 -22.42
CA ASP A 286 -33.50 -39.45 -23.03
C ASP A 286 -34.43 -39.95 -21.91
N PRO A 287 -35.74 -39.62 -21.94
CA PRO A 287 -36.68 -40.04 -20.91
C PRO A 287 -36.79 -41.56 -20.73
N VAL A 288 -36.42 -42.35 -21.73
CA VAL A 288 -36.55 -43.81 -21.73
C VAL A 288 -35.25 -44.51 -21.33
N CYS A 289 -34.15 -43.78 -21.15
CA CYS A 289 -32.87 -44.40 -20.82
C CYS A 289 -32.80 -44.90 -19.37
N SER A 290 -31.90 -45.87 -19.13
CA SER A 290 -31.65 -46.44 -17.81
C SER A 290 -31.33 -45.36 -16.76
N ALA A 291 -30.52 -44.35 -17.12
CA ALA A 291 -30.15 -43.28 -16.20
C ALA A 291 -31.36 -42.44 -15.74
N ALA A 292 -32.31 -42.14 -16.65
CA ALA A 292 -33.54 -41.43 -16.32
C ALA A 292 -34.43 -42.25 -15.37
N SER A 293 -34.56 -43.56 -15.62
CA SER A 293 -35.33 -44.47 -14.76
C SER A 293 -34.78 -44.56 -13.33
N MET A 294 -33.47 -44.35 -13.17
CA MET A 294 -32.79 -44.34 -11.87
C MET A 294 -32.82 -42.97 -11.16
N GLY A 295 -33.46 -41.97 -11.76
CA GLY A 295 -33.71 -40.66 -11.16
C GLY A 295 -32.69 -39.57 -11.51
N LEU A 296 -31.88 -39.76 -12.55
CA LEU A 296 -31.10 -38.68 -13.17
C LEU A 296 -32.04 -37.63 -13.77
N LYS A 297 -31.70 -36.35 -13.67
CA LYS A 297 -32.50 -35.26 -14.25
C LYS A 297 -31.65 -34.38 -15.14
N GLU A 298 -32.29 -33.76 -16.13
CA GLU A 298 -31.67 -32.66 -16.84
C GLU A 298 -31.30 -31.53 -15.86
N SER A 299 -30.20 -30.85 -16.14
CA SER A 299 -29.59 -29.82 -15.29
C SER A 299 -28.96 -30.29 -13.98
N ASP A 300 -28.92 -31.59 -13.70
CA ASP A 300 -28.13 -32.15 -12.60
C ASP A 300 -26.63 -31.89 -12.82
N TYR A 301 -25.90 -31.63 -11.73
CA TYR A 301 -24.44 -31.49 -11.75
C TYR A 301 -23.79 -32.75 -11.21
N ILE A 302 -22.78 -33.25 -11.93
CA ILE A 302 -21.98 -34.41 -11.54
C ILE A 302 -20.94 -33.97 -10.51
N VAL A 303 -20.95 -34.61 -9.34
CA VAL A 303 -20.00 -34.32 -8.25
C VAL A 303 -19.01 -35.44 -8.02
N SER A 304 -19.36 -36.68 -8.36
CA SER A 304 -18.47 -37.83 -8.24
C SER A 304 -18.81 -38.90 -9.28
N VAL A 305 -17.79 -39.61 -9.75
CA VAL A 305 -17.90 -40.78 -10.64
C VAL A 305 -17.05 -41.91 -10.09
N GLY A 306 -17.67 -43.05 -9.78
CA GLY A 306 -16.96 -44.21 -9.21
C GLY A 306 -16.26 -43.89 -7.88
N GLY A 307 -16.82 -42.96 -7.09
CA GLY A 307 -16.21 -42.48 -5.83
C GLY A 307 -15.09 -41.45 -6.00
N VAL A 308 -14.73 -41.07 -7.23
CA VAL A 308 -13.73 -40.03 -7.51
C VAL A 308 -14.40 -38.67 -7.62
N ASP A 309 -13.90 -37.67 -6.88
CA ASP A 309 -14.39 -36.28 -6.94
C ASP A 309 -14.21 -35.69 -8.34
N CYS A 310 -15.33 -35.31 -8.96
CA CYS A 310 -15.38 -34.75 -10.31
C CYS A 310 -15.76 -33.27 -10.35
N LYS A 311 -15.89 -32.60 -9.19
CA LYS A 311 -16.39 -31.21 -9.12
C LYS A 311 -15.54 -30.20 -9.89
N TRP A 312 -14.25 -30.48 -10.10
CA TRP A 312 -13.29 -29.62 -10.82
C TRP A 312 -12.92 -30.14 -12.21
N LEU A 313 -13.54 -31.23 -12.66
CA LEU A 313 -13.27 -31.81 -13.97
C LEU A 313 -14.13 -31.15 -15.05
N GLY A 314 -13.61 -31.09 -16.27
CA GLY A 314 -14.36 -30.72 -17.46
C GLY A 314 -15.03 -31.93 -18.12
N VAL A 315 -15.85 -31.68 -19.15
CA VAL A 315 -16.63 -32.72 -19.85
C VAL A 315 -15.74 -33.87 -20.34
N ASN A 316 -14.61 -33.57 -20.99
CA ASN A 316 -13.73 -34.60 -21.53
C ASN A 316 -13.17 -35.52 -20.44
N GLU A 317 -12.74 -34.95 -19.32
CA GLU A 317 -12.19 -35.71 -18.18
C GLU A 317 -13.27 -36.58 -17.53
N VAL A 318 -14.50 -36.08 -17.41
CA VAL A 318 -15.64 -36.88 -16.91
C VAL A 318 -15.99 -38.03 -17.88
N LEU A 319 -15.96 -37.79 -19.19
CA LEU A 319 -16.17 -38.82 -20.20
C LEU A 319 -15.07 -39.89 -20.17
N GLU A 320 -13.82 -39.50 -19.94
CA GLU A 320 -12.73 -40.45 -19.72
C GLU A 320 -12.97 -41.30 -18.46
N LYS A 321 -13.50 -40.71 -17.38
CA LYS A 321 -13.88 -41.48 -16.18
C LYS A 321 -14.97 -42.50 -16.49
N PHE A 322 -15.98 -42.14 -17.27
CA PHE A 322 -17.00 -43.10 -17.72
C PHE A 322 -16.39 -44.26 -18.51
N LYS A 323 -15.52 -43.97 -19.48
CA LYS A 323 -14.84 -44.99 -20.28
C LYS A 323 -13.93 -45.90 -19.44
N SER A 324 -13.28 -45.36 -18.42
CA SER A 324 -12.34 -46.11 -17.58
C SER A 324 -13.00 -47.17 -16.68
N MET A 325 -14.32 -47.08 -16.46
CA MET A 325 -15.08 -48.03 -15.63
C MET A 325 -15.38 -49.36 -16.36
N GLY A 326 -15.23 -49.41 -17.69
CA GLY A 326 -15.43 -50.64 -18.48
C GLY A 326 -16.86 -51.20 -18.35
N GLU A 327 -16.97 -52.50 -18.06
CA GLU A 327 -18.25 -53.21 -17.89
C GLU A 327 -18.84 -53.12 -16.48
N GLN A 328 -18.17 -52.44 -15.54
CA GLN A 328 -18.69 -52.26 -14.19
C GLN A 328 -19.88 -51.29 -14.17
N PRO A 329 -20.85 -51.47 -13.25
CA PRO A 329 -21.95 -50.53 -13.11
C PRO A 329 -21.39 -49.13 -12.80
N LEU A 330 -21.80 -48.16 -13.61
CA LEU A 330 -21.36 -46.78 -13.50
C LEU A 330 -22.12 -46.11 -12.36
N GLU A 331 -21.41 -45.81 -11.27
CA GLU A 331 -21.96 -45.08 -10.13
C GLU A 331 -21.62 -43.59 -10.25
N ILE A 332 -22.64 -42.74 -10.36
CA ILE A 332 -22.51 -41.29 -10.46
C ILE A 332 -23.23 -40.65 -9.27
N GLU A 333 -22.57 -39.73 -8.57
CA GLU A 333 -23.26 -38.84 -7.63
C GLU A 333 -23.58 -37.51 -8.30
N VAL A 334 -24.83 -37.09 -8.17
CA VAL A 334 -25.33 -35.84 -8.75
C VAL A 334 -26.06 -34.98 -7.72
N ILE A 335 -26.08 -33.67 -7.96
CA ILE A 335 -26.87 -32.70 -7.21
C ILE A 335 -27.76 -31.89 -8.15
N SER A 336 -28.95 -31.51 -7.68
CA SER A 336 -29.83 -30.59 -8.39
C SER A 336 -29.86 -29.24 -7.69
N CYS A 337 -29.90 -28.16 -8.46
CA CYS A 337 -30.21 -26.84 -7.91
C CYS A 337 -31.69 -26.81 -7.53
N GLN A 338 -32.00 -26.43 -6.29
CA GLN A 338 -33.37 -26.19 -5.85
C GLN A 338 -33.78 -24.77 -6.24
N ASP A 339 -35.04 -24.60 -6.65
CA ASP A 339 -35.56 -23.35 -7.22
C ASP A 339 -35.06 -22.10 -6.52
N THR A 340 -34.64 -21.14 -7.35
CA THR A 340 -34.20 -19.81 -6.94
C THR A 340 -35.42 -18.97 -6.56
N ALA A 341 -36.21 -19.41 -5.57
CA ALA A 341 -37.20 -18.56 -4.95
C ALA A 341 -36.44 -17.35 -4.37
N ALA A 342 -36.65 -16.19 -5.01
CA ALA A 342 -35.96 -14.92 -4.81
C ALA A 342 -35.22 -14.86 -3.47
N SER A 343 -33.92 -15.14 -3.49
CA SER A 343 -33.04 -14.89 -2.35
C SER A 343 -33.24 -13.44 -1.96
N MET A 344 -34.01 -13.20 -0.89
CA MET A 344 -34.09 -11.92 -0.21
C MET A 344 -32.66 -11.41 -0.11
N HIS A 345 -32.37 -10.31 -0.78
CA HIS A 345 -31.04 -9.74 -0.81
C HIS A 345 -30.61 -9.60 0.64
N SER A 346 -29.61 -10.38 1.06
CA SER A 346 -28.85 -10.04 2.25
C SER A 346 -28.37 -8.63 1.98
N LYS A 347 -28.94 -7.66 2.68
CA LYS A 347 -28.50 -6.27 2.62
C LYS A 347 -27.11 -6.26 3.24
N SER A 348 -26.10 -6.64 2.45
CA SER A 348 -24.72 -6.26 2.70
C SER A 348 -24.74 -4.75 2.75
N ALA A 349 -24.43 -4.18 3.91
CA ALA A 349 -24.36 -2.74 4.11
C ALA A 349 -23.28 -2.16 3.18
N THR A 350 -23.66 -1.88 1.94
CA THR A 350 -22.79 -1.29 0.95
C THR A 350 -22.93 0.21 1.10
N TYR A 351 -21.84 0.84 1.51
CA TYR A 351 -21.78 2.28 1.76
C TYR A 351 -22.03 3.04 0.46
N SER A 352 -23.09 3.84 0.43
CA SER A 352 -23.28 4.89 -0.56
C SER A 352 -22.31 6.04 -0.27
N VAL A 353 -21.62 6.48 -1.32
CA VAL A 353 -20.73 7.65 -1.32
C VAL A 353 -21.52 8.85 -0.78
N GLY A 354 -21.13 9.36 0.40
CA GLY A 354 -21.66 10.63 0.91
C GLY A 354 -22.15 10.68 2.37
N MET A 355 -22.15 9.58 3.13
CA MET A 355 -22.43 9.70 4.57
C MET A 355 -21.17 10.08 5.35
N GLN A 356 -21.33 10.98 6.32
CA GLN A 356 -20.34 11.24 7.36
C GLN A 356 -20.64 10.31 8.54
N LYS A 357 -19.60 9.62 9.02
CA LYS A 357 -19.50 8.97 10.34
C LYS A 357 -20.66 8.05 10.75
N THR A 358 -20.49 6.76 10.54
CA THR A 358 -20.93 5.79 11.56
C THR A 358 -19.92 4.65 11.59
N TYR A 359 -18.92 4.78 12.46
CA TYR A 359 -18.14 3.63 12.88
C TYR A 359 -19.10 2.72 13.67
N SER A 360 -19.29 1.50 13.20
CA SER A 360 -19.96 0.45 13.96
C SER A 360 -19.07 0.13 15.17
N LEU A 361 -19.40 0.69 16.34
CA LEU A 361 -18.74 0.43 17.63
C LEU A 361 -19.13 -0.95 18.20
N ILE A 362 -19.36 -1.96 17.36
CA ILE A 362 -19.76 -3.29 17.83
C ILE A 362 -18.55 -4.11 18.30
N CYS A 363 -17.31 -3.69 18.02
CA CYS A 363 -16.11 -4.48 18.32
C CYS A 363 -15.16 -3.91 19.39
N LEU A 364 -15.55 -2.92 20.20
CA LEU A 364 -14.69 -2.36 21.26
C LEU A 364 -15.35 -2.36 22.65
N ALA A 365 -16.00 -3.46 23.03
CA ALA A 365 -16.28 -3.72 24.43
C ALA A 365 -15.18 -4.61 25.00
N MET A 366 -14.03 -4.02 25.32
CA MET A 366 -13.10 -4.62 26.28
C MET A 366 -13.55 -4.14 27.66
N GLU A 367 -13.90 -5.09 28.51
CA GLU A 367 -14.14 -4.85 29.94
C GLU A 367 -12.83 -4.35 30.57
N GLU A 368 -12.83 -3.11 31.06
CA GLU A 368 -11.88 -2.66 32.08
C GLU A 368 -12.69 -2.19 33.30
N ASP A 369 -12.53 -2.95 34.39
CA ASP A 369 -13.09 -2.69 35.70
C ASP A 369 -12.40 -1.48 36.38
N LYS A 370 -13.23 -0.50 36.78
CA LYS A 370 -13.24 0.41 37.97
C LYS A 370 -11.93 1.10 38.39
N ILE A 371 -11.89 2.39 38.75
CA ILE A 371 -12.56 3.15 39.84
C ILE A 371 -12.27 4.65 39.50
N ASP A 372 -13.19 5.63 39.48
CA ASP A 372 -13.70 6.38 40.65
C ASP A 372 -14.78 7.43 40.27
N GLN A 373 -15.39 8.02 41.30
CA GLN A 373 -16.74 8.58 41.40
C GLN A 373 -17.15 9.89 40.68
N THR A 374 -18.49 10.01 40.54
CA THR A 374 -19.38 11.20 40.57
C THR A 374 -19.73 11.95 39.26
N LYS A 375 -20.92 11.67 38.71
CA LYS A 375 -22.14 12.54 38.76
C LYS A 375 -23.22 12.00 37.78
N LYS A 376 -24.48 12.01 38.24
CA LYS A 376 -25.66 11.44 37.59
C LYS A 376 -26.18 12.31 36.43
N ALA A 377 -26.52 11.68 35.31
CA ALA A 377 -27.54 12.14 34.35
C ALA A 377 -28.23 10.91 33.74
N PRO A 378 -29.56 10.90 33.53
CA PRO A 378 -30.28 9.69 33.14
C PRO A 378 -30.12 9.43 31.63
N LEU A 379 -29.57 8.27 31.27
CA LEU A 379 -29.58 7.75 29.92
C LEU A 379 -30.99 7.22 29.59
N LYS A 380 -31.63 7.86 28.61
CA LYS A 380 -32.85 7.34 27.96
C LYS A 380 -32.49 6.05 27.20
N LEU A 381 -33.08 4.93 27.61
CA LEU A 381 -33.04 3.68 26.87
C LEU A 381 -33.83 3.83 25.55
N PRO A 382 -33.32 3.33 24.41
CA PRO A 382 -34.08 3.31 23.18
C PRO A 382 -35.16 2.23 23.24
N PHE A 383 -36.38 2.70 23.04
CA PHE A 383 -37.60 1.94 22.79
C PHE A 383 -37.45 1.14 21.50
N LEU A 384 -37.44 -0.19 21.57
CA LEU A 384 -37.93 -1.06 20.51
C LEU A 384 -38.60 -2.28 21.14
N SER A 385 -39.90 -2.14 21.35
CA SER A 385 -40.83 -3.23 21.62
C SER A 385 -41.12 -4.00 20.33
N TRP A 386 -40.88 -5.30 20.31
CA TRP A 386 -41.70 -6.20 19.52
C TRP A 386 -42.10 -7.38 20.41
N GLY A 387 -43.34 -7.34 20.90
CA GLY A 387 -44.00 -8.50 21.46
C GLY A 387 -44.62 -9.31 20.32
N THR A 388 -44.39 -10.62 20.32
CA THR A 388 -45.48 -11.60 20.47
C THR A 388 -44.87 -12.98 20.69
N LYS A 389 -45.51 -13.68 21.61
CA LYS A 389 -45.09 -14.93 22.22
C LYS A 389 -45.31 -16.08 21.24
N ASN A 390 -44.33 -16.97 21.11
CA ASN A 390 -44.62 -18.40 21.13
C ASN A 390 -43.49 -19.16 21.82
N ARG A 391 -43.91 -19.94 22.81
CA ARG A 391 -43.09 -20.57 23.85
C ARG A 391 -43.27 -22.06 23.70
N GLN A 392 -42.29 -22.79 23.17
CA GLN A 392 -42.06 -24.21 23.49
C GLN A 392 -40.56 -24.58 23.39
N LYS A 393 -39.98 -24.88 24.56
CA LYS A 393 -39.02 -25.93 24.98
C LYS A 393 -38.07 -26.51 23.88
N ALA A 394 -36.77 -26.77 24.09
CA ALA A 394 -35.98 -27.09 25.28
C ALA A 394 -34.46 -26.84 24.98
N ALA A 395 -33.67 -26.49 25.99
CA ALA A 395 -32.52 -27.24 26.56
C ALA A 395 -31.41 -27.66 25.55
N SER A 396 -30.11 -27.53 25.79
CA SER A 396 -29.32 -27.14 26.96
C SER A 396 -27.92 -26.77 26.45
N THR A 397 -27.26 -25.90 27.20
CA THR A 397 -25.84 -25.61 27.16
C THR A 397 -24.99 -26.86 27.37
N LEU A 398 -23.95 -27.06 26.56
CA LEU A 398 -22.79 -27.87 26.93
C LEU A 398 -21.53 -27.03 26.75
N CYS A 399 -21.00 -26.60 27.89
CA CYS A 399 -19.68 -26.05 28.07
C CYS A 399 -18.62 -27.11 27.74
N LEU A 400 -17.53 -26.69 27.08
CA LEU A 400 -16.29 -27.46 27.00
C LEU A 400 -15.41 -27.16 28.23
N PRO A 401 -14.71 -28.15 28.80
CA PRO A 401 -13.97 -28.00 30.04
C PRO A 401 -12.63 -27.26 29.86
N SER A 402 -12.27 -26.52 30.91
CA SER A 402 -10.98 -25.87 31.16
C SER A 402 -10.11 -26.73 32.10
N ALA A 403 -8.80 -26.42 32.09
CA ALA A 403 -7.69 -26.90 32.92
C ALA A 403 -6.92 -28.10 32.32
N VAL A 404 -5.58 -28.17 32.35
CA VAL A 404 -4.68 -27.84 33.47
C VAL A 404 -3.31 -27.32 32.98
N ALA A 405 -2.70 -26.52 33.85
CA ALA A 405 -1.40 -25.87 33.80
C ALA A 405 -0.17 -26.81 33.86
N GLY A 406 0.96 -26.30 33.35
CA GLY A 406 2.32 -26.79 33.63
C GLY A 406 3.34 -25.65 33.59
N SER A 407 3.80 -25.22 34.77
CA SER A 407 4.99 -24.40 35.06
C SER A 407 6.29 -25.14 34.69
N SER A 408 7.50 -24.60 34.49
CA SER A 408 8.07 -23.25 34.35
C SER A 408 9.58 -23.37 34.03
N GLN A 409 10.17 -22.27 33.55
CA GLN A 409 11.60 -21.85 33.58
C GLN A 409 12.63 -22.45 32.59
N THR A 410 13.19 -21.58 31.74
CA THR A 410 14.51 -20.93 31.99
C THR A 410 14.82 -19.85 30.94
N LYS A 411 15.32 -18.72 31.42
CA LYS A 411 15.82 -17.57 30.63
C LYS A 411 17.18 -17.91 30.02
N LYS A 412 17.39 -17.65 28.73
CA LYS A 412 18.70 -17.25 28.19
C LYS A 412 18.54 -16.14 27.16
N LYS A 413 18.98 -14.94 27.57
CA LYS A 413 19.41 -13.85 26.68
C LYS A 413 20.75 -14.26 26.07
N LEU A 414 20.93 -14.05 24.77
CA LEU A 414 22.23 -13.72 24.19
C LEU A 414 22.06 -12.78 22.99
N SER A 415 23.01 -11.86 22.93
CA SER A 415 23.12 -10.58 22.24
C SER A 415 23.45 -10.67 20.74
N PRO A 416 23.35 -9.55 20.00
CA PRO A 416 23.54 -9.53 18.55
C PRO A 416 25.02 -9.52 18.15
N PHE A 417 25.32 -10.12 17.00
CA PHE A 417 26.61 -10.02 16.33
C PHE A 417 26.77 -8.64 15.69
N THR A 418 27.78 -7.92 16.14
CA THR A 418 28.38 -6.74 15.50
C THR A 418 29.65 -7.14 14.75
N LEU A 419 30.08 -6.24 13.86
CA LEU A 419 31.34 -6.16 13.09
C LEU A 419 31.43 -6.92 11.76
N LEU A 420 31.39 -6.12 10.68
CA LEU A 420 32.54 -6.00 9.77
C LEU A 420 32.57 -4.62 9.10
N ASN A 421 33.62 -3.89 9.46
CA ASN A 421 34.39 -2.84 8.79
C ASN A 421 33.73 -1.70 8.01
N SER A 422 33.86 -0.53 8.65
CA SER A 422 34.14 0.78 8.07
C SER A 422 35.38 0.76 7.17
N GLU A 423 35.22 1.21 5.92
CA GLU A 423 36.08 2.16 5.20
C GLU A 423 35.63 2.21 3.74
N SER A 424 35.00 3.32 3.34
CA SER A 424 35.18 3.97 2.03
C SER A 424 34.16 5.10 1.85
N SER A 425 34.70 6.31 1.67
CA SER A 425 34.13 7.47 0.96
C SER A 425 32.70 7.91 1.31
N LEU A 426 32.59 8.76 2.33
CA LEU A 426 31.46 9.67 2.50
C LEU A 426 31.74 10.96 1.71
N TYR A 427 30.71 11.39 0.96
CA TYR A 427 30.61 12.61 0.14
C TYR A 427 31.18 13.87 0.75
#